data_AF-A0A963WDC0-F1
#
_entry.id   AF-A0A963WDC0-F1
#
_cell.length_a   1.000
_cell.length_b   1.000
_cell.length_c   1.000
_cell.angle_alpha   90.00
_cell.angle_beta   90.00
_cell.angle_gamma   90.00
#
_symmetry.space_group_name_H-M   'P 1'
#
loop_
_entity.id
_entity.type
_entity.pdbx_description
1 polymer ?
#
loop_
_entity_poly.entity_id
_entity_poly.type
_entity_poly.pdbx_seq_one_letter_code
_entity_poly.pdbx_strand_id
1 'polypeptide(L)' 'KQLVLMVEKNPSPLVAVFNVTPDIEASFATRSKMGQSSDVYAIAVTTDGKALFTKKEVKVTLGGCGG' A
#
# COMPACT_ATOMS: atom_id res chain seq x y z
N LYS A 1 -11.73 0.07 10.98
CA LYS A 1 -10.95 0.97 10.11
C LYS A 1 -9.85 0.13 9.49
N GLN A 2 -9.59 0.26 8.19
CA GLN A 2 -8.57 -0.54 7.52
C GLN A 2 -7.66 0.35 6.71
N LEU A 3 -6.37 0.01 6.66
CA LEU A 3 -5.42 0.62 5.74
C LEU A 3 -4.98 -0.45 4.75
N VAL A 4 -5.14 -0.18 3.46
CA VAL A 4 -4.80 -1.09 2.37
C VAL A 4 -3.67 -0.47 1.56
N LEU A 5 -2.61 -1.24 1.35
CA LEU A 5 -1.48 -0.85 0.51
C LEU A 5 -1.56 -1.61 -0.81
N MET A 6 -1.56 -0.88 -1.92
CA MET A 6 -1.61 -1.44 -3.27
C MET A 6 -0.51 -0.89 -4.17
N VAL A 7 -0.05 -1.71 -5.11
CA VAL A 7 0.95 -1.35 -6.11
C VAL A 7 0.40 -1.73 -7.48
N GLU A 8 0.08 -0.74 -8.31
CA GLU A 8 -0.69 -0.93 -9.54
C GLU A 8 -0.08 -1.94 -10.52
N LYS A 9 1.24 -1.88 -10.70
CA LYS A 9 1.94 -2.67 -11.72
C LYS A 9 2.64 -3.92 -11.19
N ASN A 10 2.34 -4.33 -9.97
CA ASN A 10 2.80 -5.60 -9.45
C ASN A 10 1.86 -6.74 -9.92
N PRO A 11 2.38 -7.97 -10.13
CA PRO A 11 1.55 -9.13 -10.44
C PRO A 11 0.43 -9.36 -9.42
N SER A 12 0.72 -9.09 -8.13
CA SER A 12 -0.29 -8.96 -7.08
C SER A 12 -0.41 -7.50 -6.68
N PRO A 13 -1.51 -6.81 -7.03
CA PRO A 13 -1.68 -5.40 -6.70
C PRO A 13 -1.88 -5.18 -5.20
N LEU A 14 -2.54 -6.11 -4.51
CA LEU A 14 -2.70 -6.06 -3.06
C LEU A 14 -1.39 -6.46 -2.39
N VAL A 15 -0.80 -5.54 -1.63
CA VAL A 15 0.46 -5.76 -0.92
C VAL A 15 0.20 -6.11 0.54
N ALA A 16 -0.63 -5.32 1.22
CA ALA A 16 -0.92 -5.51 2.63
C ALA A 16 -2.27 -4.90 3.01
N VAL A 17 -2.92 -5.50 4.01
CA VAL A 17 -4.11 -4.96 4.68
C VAL A 17 -3.83 -4.89 6.17
N PHE A 18 -3.93 -3.70 6.74
CA PHE A 18 -3.76 -3.44 8.16
C PHE A 18 -5.13 -3.17 8.77
N ASN A 19 -5.54 -4.02 9.71
CA ASN A 19 -6.74 -3.80 10.50
C ASN A 19 -6.38 -2.91 11.69
N VAL A 20 -6.88 -1.68 11.70
CA VAL A 20 -6.57 -0.70 12.76
C VAL A 20 -7.69 -0.74 13.80
N THR A 21 -7.34 -1.11 15.02
CA THR A 21 -8.20 -1.02 16.22
C THR A 21 -7.89 0.28 16.98
N PRO A 22 -8.76 0.71 17.91
CA PRO A 22 -8.53 1.93 18.70
C PRO A 22 -7.21 1.93 19.49
N ASP A 23 -6.69 0.75 19.81
CA ASP A 23 -5.46 0.57 20.58
C ASP A 23 -4.19 0.61 19.72
N ILE A 24 -4.33 0.71 18.39
CA ILE A 24 -3.23 0.71 17.43
C ILE A 24 -3.01 2.13 16.90
N GLU A 25 -1.80 2.65 17.09
CA GLU A 25 -1.36 3.87 16.43
C GLU A 25 -1.32 3.67 14.92
N ALA A 26 -1.98 4.55 14.16
CA ALA A 26 -2.12 4.43 12.70
C ALA A 26 -0.85 4.91 11.94
N SER A 27 0.32 4.45 12.37
CA SER A 27 1.61 4.71 11.74
C SER A 27 2.25 3.38 11.35
N PHE A 28 2.23 3.06 10.05
CA PHE A 28 2.73 1.79 9.53
C PHE A 28 3.89 2.03 8.55
N ALA A 29 5.01 1.36 8.78
CA ALA A 29 6.11 1.26 7.84
C ALA A 29 6.27 -0.20 7.40
N THR A 30 6.20 -0.44 6.09
CA THR A 30 6.40 -1.77 5.51
C THR A 30 7.32 -1.67 4.29
N ARG A 31 8.01 -2.77 3.98
CA ARG A 31 8.80 -2.91 2.75
C ARG A 31 8.04 -3.83 1.80
N SER A 32 7.74 -3.33 0.62
CA SER A 32 7.09 -4.09 -0.45
C SER A 32 8.05 -4.30 -1.61
N LYS A 33 7.98 -5.47 -2.25
CA LYS A 33 8.72 -5.74 -3.49
C LYS A 33 7.99 -5.06 -4.65
N MET A 34 8.73 -4.29 -5.46
CA MET A 34 8.21 -3.64 -6.66
C MET A 34 9.01 -4.11 -7.87
N GLY A 35 8.32 -4.61 -8.89
CA GLY A 35 8.97 -5.11 -10.11
C GLY A 35 9.36 -4.00 -11.09
N GLN A 36 8.61 -2.90 -11.09
CA GLN A 36 8.82 -1.79 -12.02
C GLN A 36 8.30 -0.48 -11.41
N SER A 37 8.62 0.64 -12.06
CA SER A 37 8.14 1.96 -11.67
C SER A 37 6.62 2.04 -11.76
N SER A 38 5.97 2.38 -10.65
CA SER A 38 4.51 2.47 -10.58
C SER A 38 4.03 3.31 -9.41
N ASP A 39 2.75 3.66 -9.46
CA ASP A 39 2.06 4.30 -8.35
C ASP A 39 1.77 3.29 -7.24
N VAL A 40 2.09 3.70 -6.02
CA VAL A 40 1.76 3.01 -4.78
C VAL A 40 0.58 3.73 -4.14
N TYR A 41 -0.49 3.01 -3.89
CA TYR A 41 -1.74 3.51 -3.33
C TYR A 41 -1.86 3.10 -1.87
N ALA A 42 -2.17 4.06 -1.01
CA ALA A 42 -2.57 3.81 0.38
C ALA A 42 -4.04 4.22 0.52
N ILE A 43 -4.89 3.25 0.82
CA ILE A 43 -6.34 3.41 0.92
C ILE A 43 -6.75 3.21 2.37
N ALA A 44 -7.31 4.23 2.99
CA ALA A 44 -7.90 4.18 4.32
C ALA A 44 -9.42 4.01 4.21
N VAL A 45 -9.93 2.87 4.68
CA VAL A 45 -11.36 2.59 4.81
C VAL A 45 -11.80 2.96 6.22
N THR A 46 -12.64 3.99 6.33
CA THR A 46 -13.19 4.45 7.61
C THR A 46 -14.32 3.53 8.08
N THR A 47 -14.73 3.67 9.35
CA THR A 47 -15.87 2.94 9.91
C THR A 47 -17.18 3.21 9.19
N ASP A 48 -17.27 4.36 8.53
CA ASP A 48 -18.48 4.85 7.89
C ASP A 48 -18.59 4.36 6.44
N GLY A 49 -17.71 3.43 6.04
CA GLY A 49 -17.65 2.86 4.68
C GLY A 49 -16.99 3.76 3.65
N LYS A 50 -16.52 4.96 4.03
CA LYS A 50 -15.81 5.86 3.11
C LYS A 50 -14.37 5.39 2.91
N ALA A 51 -13.93 5.36 1.66
CA ALA A 51 -12.55 5.11 1.29
C ALA A 51 -11.87 6.44 0.96
N LEU A 52 -10.84 6.79 1.72
CA LEU A 52 -9.91 7.86 1.40
C LEU A 52 -8.65 7.21 0.83
N PHE A 53 -8.04 7.79 -0.19
CA PHE A 53 -6.80 7.27 -0.73
C PHE A 53 -5.79 8.37 -1.00
N THR A 54 -4.53 7.98 -0.93
CA THR A 54 -3.41 8.77 -1.45
C THR A 54 -2.58 7.88 -2.34
N LYS A 55 -1.87 8.47 -3.30
CA LYS A 55 -0.94 7.75 -4.15
C LYS A 55 0.40 8.44 -4.20
N LYS A 56 1.45 7.65 -4.33
CA LYS A 56 2.82 8.12 -4.49
C LYS A 56 3.46 7.38 -5.64
N GLU A 57 3.97 8.11 -6.61
CA GLU A 57 4.77 7.53 -7.67
C GLU A 57 6.12 7.05 -7.11
N VAL A 58 6.45 5.79 -7.32
CA VAL A 58 7.73 5.21 -6.93
C VAL A 58 8.45 4.71 -8.17
N LYS A 59 9.58 5.36 -8.47
CA LYS A 59 10.44 5.00 -9.59
C LYS A 59 11.46 3.95 -9.16
N VAL A 60 11.44 2.81 -9.83
CA VAL A 60 12.38 1.70 -9.62
C VAL A 60 13.53 1.85 -10.61
N THR A 61 14.76 1.97 -10.11
CA THR A 61 15.98 2.14 -10.92
C THR A 61 16.65 0.81 -11.26
N LEU A 62 16.65 -0.15 -10.33
CA LEU A 62 16.93 -1.57 -10.58
C LEU A 62 15.72 -2.38 -10.11
N GLY A 63 15.07 -3.10 -11.02
CA GLY A 63 13.89 -3.92 -10.75
C GLY A 63 14.16 -4.99 -9.69
N GLY A 64 13.62 -4.83 -8.49
CA GLY A 64 13.81 -5.78 -7.36
C GLY A 64 13.01 -7.07 -7.47
N CYS A 65 12.49 -7.41 -8.66
CA CYS A 65 11.83 -8.67 -8.97
C CYS A 65 12.77 -9.69 -9.65
N GLY A 66 14.06 -9.36 -9.78
CA GLY A 66 15.11 -10.33 -10.08
C GLY A 66 15.64 -10.92 -8.78
N GLY A 67 15.53 -12.24 -8.62
CA GLY A 67 16.40 -12.97 -7.71
C GLY A 67 17.85 -12.91 -8.17
#